data_AF-A0A177J7C2-F1
#
_entry.id   AF-A0A177J7C2-F1
#
_cell.length_a   1.000
_cell.length_b   1.000
_cell.length_c   1.000
_cell.angle_alpha   90.00
_cell.angle_beta   90.00
_cell.angle_gamma   90.00
#
_symmetry.space_group_name_H-M   'P 1'
#
loop_
_entity.id
_entity.type
_entity.pdbx_description
1 polymer ?
#
loop_
_entity_poly.entity_id
_entity_poly.type
_entity_poly.pdbx_seq_one_letter_code
_entity_poly.pdbx_strand_id
1 'polypeptide(L)'
;MGDGIMIPLPATLRPYLLGAAGIAILAAAIWVWRIDSLRASHKADAANVRREYALFREQVEAKASQALIAQKAVNAAQEQKWKEKANVADQKHETELAAANAAAERYIRDNRLLRQAVDRGAGGEAGGTAQGDGAQGSDRSGEAADLVAVTADDVRICTENTRRLIDVRDWALGL
;
A
#
# COMPACT_ATOMS: atom_id res chain seq x y z
N MET A 1 56.18 -72.89 21.51
CA MET A 1 56.70 -72.05 22.61
C MET A 1 57.83 -71.24 22.02
N GLY A 2 57.56 -70.00 21.62
CA GLY A 2 58.55 -69.12 21.01
C GLY A 2 59.09 -68.17 22.07
N ASP A 3 60.30 -68.43 22.54
CA ASP A 3 61.01 -67.56 23.48
C ASP A 3 61.41 -66.27 22.76
N GLY A 4 60.69 -65.19 23.06
CA GLY A 4 61.00 -63.86 22.60
C GLY A 4 62.32 -63.38 23.19
N ILE A 5 63.32 -63.20 22.33
CA ILE A 5 64.61 -62.60 22.68
C ILE A 5 64.36 -61.15 23.14
N MET A 6 64.29 -60.94 24.44
CA MET A 6 64.35 -59.62 25.05
C MET A 6 65.79 -59.13 25.01
N ILE A 7 66.16 -58.45 23.94
CA ILE A 7 67.47 -57.78 23.83
C ILE A 7 67.53 -56.68 24.90
N PRO A 8 68.43 -56.78 25.90
CA PRO A 8 68.54 -55.76 26.93
C PRO A 8 69.10 -54.48 26.32
N LEU A 9 68.34 -53.39 26.43
CA LEU A 9 68.79 -52.05 26.03
C LEU A 9 70.09 -51.68 26.76
N PRO A 10 71.15 -51.26 26.04
CA PRO A 10 72.42 -50.90 26.66
C PRO A 10 72.23 -49.74 27.65
N ALA A 11 72.90 -49.81 28.79
CA ALA A 11 72.77 -48.84 29.89
C ALA A 11 73.06 -47.39 29.47
N THR A 12 73.81 -47.20 28.38
CA THR A 12 74.15 -45.92 27.77
C THR A 12 72.97 -45.23 27.06
N LEU A 13 71.91 -45.96 26.65
CA LEU A 13 70.74 -45.39 25.98
C LEU A 13 69.61 -44.94 26.93
N ARG A 14 69.58 -45.47 28.16
CA ARG A 14 68.58 -45.12 29.18
C ARG A 14 68.45 -43.61 29.47
N PRO A 15 69.54 -42.82 29.63
CA PRO A 15 69.41 -41.39 29.89
C PRO A 15 68.80 -40.63 28.68
N TYR A 16 69.08 -41.07 27.46
CA TYR A 16 68.52 -40.46 26.24
C TYR A 16 67.02 -40.76 26.09
N LEU A 17 66.59 -41.98 26.43
CA LEU A 17 65.17 -42.35 26.40
C LEU A 17 64.35 -41.60 27.47
N LEU A 18 64.91 -41.43 28.67
CA LEU A 18 64.26 -40.63 29.73
C LEU A 18 64.22 -39.14 29.36
N GLY A 19 65.28 -38.61 28.75
CA GLY A 19 65.31 -37.25 28.22
C GLY A 19 64.27 -37.04 27.12
N ALA A 20 64.17 -37.96 26.17
CA ALA A 20 63.17 -37.92 25.09
C ALA A 20 61.74 -38.00 25.63
N ALA A 21 61.48 -38.85 26.63
CA ALA A 21 60.18 -38.94 27.29
C ALA A 21 59.83 -37.63 28.02
N GLY A 22 60.78 -37.02 28.71
CA GLY A 22 60.60 -35.72 29.36
C GLY A 22 60.24 -34.61 28.37
N ILE A 23 60.95 -34.55 27.24
CA ILE A 23 60.67 -33.59 26.15
C ILE A 23 59.27 -33.82 25.57
N ALA A 24 58.88 -35.08 25.33
CA ALA A 24 57.56 -35.41 24.79
C ALA A 24 56.42 -34.99 25.74
N ILE A 25 56.59 -35.19 27.06
CA ILE A 25 55.60 -34.77 28.07
C ILE A 25 55.48 -33.25 28.10
N LEU A 26 56.60 -32.52 28.07
CA LEU A 26 56.58 -31.05 28.03
C LEU A 26 55.90 -30.54 26.76
N ALA A 27 56.19 -31.14 25.60
CA ALA A 27 55.53 -30.79 24.35
C ALA A 27 54.01 -31.01 24.41
N ALA A 28 53.57 -32.13 24.99
CA ALA A 28 52.14 -32.42 25.18
C ALA A 28 51.48 -31.41 26.15
N ALA A 29 52.15 -31.05 27.25
CA ALA A 29 51.65 -30.07 28.20
C ALA A 29 51.50 -28.67 27.58
N ILE A 30 52.50 -28.23 26.79
CA ILE A 30 52.44 -26.96 26.04
C ILE A 30 51.29 -26.98 25.03
N TRP A 31 51.11 -28.11 24.34
CA TRP A 31 50.04 -28.26 23.34
C TRP A 31 48.65 -28.19 23.98
N VAL A 32 48.43 -28.89 25.10
CA VAL A 32 47.17 -28.83 25.86
C VAL A 32 46.92 -27.41 26.37
N TRP A 33 47.92 -26.76 26.97
CA TRP A 33 47.82 -25.38 27.42
C TRP A 33 47.46 -24.42 26.27
N ARG A 34 48.08 -24.61 25.10
CA ARG A 34 47.80 -23.79 23.92
C ARG A 34 46.35 -23.96 23.43
N ILE A 35 45.84 -25.19 23.42
CA ILE A 35 44.45 -25.47 23.04
C ILE A 35 43.47 -24.83 24.02
N ASP A 36 43.70 -24.97 25.32
CA ASP A 36 42.80 -24.42 26.34
C ASP A 36 42.83 -22.88 26.34
N SER A 37 44.00 -22.28 26.11
CA SER A 37 44.14 -20.84 25.92
C SER A 37 43.32 -20.34 24.71
N LEU A 38 43.40 -21.04 23.57
CA LEU A 38 42.60 -20.69 22.38
C LEU A 38 41.10 -20.87 22.62
N ARG A 39 40.70 -21.94 23.31
CA ARG A 39 39.28 -22.15 23.67
C ARG A 39 38.77 -21.04 24.59
N ALA A 40 39.59 -20.60 25.54
CA ALA A 40 39.23 -19.50 26.44
C ALA A 40 39.07 -18.18 25.67
N SER A 41 39.99 -17.85 24.75
CA SER A 41 39.88 -16.65 23.92
C SER A 41 38.64 -16.68 23.04
N HIS A 42 38.36 -17.79 22.35
CA HIS A 42 37.16 -17.92 21.53
C HIS A 42 35.85 -17.79 22.33
N LYS A 43 35.81 -18.31 23.56
CA LYS A 43 34.64 -18.13 24.44
C LYS A 43 34.47 -16.67 24.86
N ALA A 44 35.58 -15.97 25.15
CA ALA A 44 35.55 -14.54 25.49
C ALA A 44 35.08 -13.70 24.29
N ASP A 45 35.61 -13.96 23.09
CA ASP A 45 35.21 -13.26 21.87
C ASP A 45 33.73 -13.49 21.55
N ALA A 46 33.26 -14.75 21.65
CA ALA A 46 31.85 -15.06 21.44
C ALA A 46 30.93 -14.35 22.46
N ALA A 47 31.38 -14.20 23.71
CA ALA A 47 30.64 -13.46 24.73
C ALA A 47 30.61 -11.95 24.43
N ASN A 48 31.72 -11.38 23.95
CA ASN A 48 31.80 -9.97 23.57
C ASN A 48 30.90 -9.66 22.38
N VAL A 49 30.96 -10.46 21.32
CA VAL A 49 30.09 -10.30 20.13
C VAL A 49 28.61 -10.37 20.52
N ARG A 50 28.23 -11.30 21.41
CA ARG A 50 26.84 -11.40 21.90
C ARG A 50 26.40 -10.14 22.66
N ARG A 51 27.28 -9.55 23.47
CA ARG A 51 27.00 -8.29 24.20
C ARG A 51 26.86 -7.12 23.24
N GLU A 52 27.77 -6.97 22.30
CA GLU A 52 27.70 -5.91 21.28
C GLU A 52 26.45 -6.02 20.43
N TYR A 53 26.09 -7.23 20.01
CA TYR A 53 24.87 -7.47 19.24
C TYR A 53 23.60 -7.15 20.05
N ALA A 54 23.57 -7.47 21.35
CA ALA A 54 22.45 -7.12 22.22
C ALA A 54 22.27 -5.60 22.32
N LEU A 55 23.37 -4.86 22.57
CA LEU A 55 23.35 -3.40 22.63
C LEU A 55 22.96 -2.77 21.30
N PHE A 56 23.47 -3.29 20.19
CA PHE A 56 23.10 -2.83 18.85
C PHE A 56 21.61 -3.03 18.58
N ARG A 57 21.08 -4.21 18.93
CA ARG A 57 19.66 -4.53 18.75
C ARG A 57 18.76 -3.58 19.53
N GLU A 58 19.07 -3.32 20.80
CA GLU A 58 18.31 -2.36 21.62
C GLU A 58 18.30 -0.96 21.01
N GLN A 59 19.45 -0.49 20.49
CA GLN A 59 19.53 0.82 19.83
C GLN A 59 18.73 0.88 18.53
N VAL A 60 18.74 -0.19 17.74
CA VAL A 60 17.97 -0.27 16.49
C VAL A 60 16.47 -0.31 16.78
N GLU A 61 16.02 -1.10 17.75
CA GLU A 61 14.61 -1.18 18.14
C GLU A 61 14.10 0.17 18.68
N ALA A 62 14.90 0.86 19.50
CA ALA A 62 14.59 2.20 19.99
C ALA A 62 14.47 3.23 18.85
N LYS A 63 15.41 3.24 17.89
CA LYS A 63 15.35 4.14 16.74
C LYS A 63 14.20 3.80 15.78
N ALA A 64 13.94 2.51 15.55
CA ALA A 64 12.87 2.05 14.68
C ALA A 64 11.48 2.43 15.24
N SER A 65 11.27 2.26 16.54
CA SER A 65 10.02 2.67 17.19
C SER A 65 9.79 4.17 17.12
N GLN A 66 10.83 4.99 17.37
CA GLN A 66 10.74 6.44 17.21
C GLN A 66 10.43 6.87 15.77
N ALA A 67 11.11 6.26 14.79
CA ALA A 67 10.86 6.54 13.37
C ALA A 67 9.42 6.17 12.96
N LEU A 68 8.91 5.05 13.48
CA LEU A 68 7.54 4.60 13.22
C LEU A 68 6.50 5.57 13.80
N ILE A 69 6.73 6.09 15.01
CA ILE A 69 5.85 7.10 15.62
C ILE A 69 5.87 8.40 14.80
N ALA A 70 7.06 8.87 14.42
CA ALA A 70 7.20 10.07 13.60
C ALA A 70 6.51 9.89 12.22
N GLN A 71 6.70 8.75 11.58
CA GLN A 71 6.06 8.43 10.31
C GLN A 71 4.54 8.37 10.42
N LYS A 72 4.00 7.78 11.50
CA LYS A 72 2.55 7.79 11.75
C LYS A 72 2.00 9.19 11.89
N ALA A 73 2.70 10.09 12.58
CA ALA A 73 2.28 11.49 12.72
C ALA A 73 2.29 12.23 11.37
N VAL A 74 3.32 12.02 10.54
CA VAL A 74 3.39 12.60 9.19
C VAL A 74 2.26 12.06 8.30
N ASN A 75 2.03 10.75 8.31
CA ASN A 75 0.97 10.13 7.53
C ASN A 75 -0.41 10.61 7.97
N ALA A 76 -0.67 10.72 9.27
CA ALA A 76 -1.93 11.25 9.79
C ALA A 76 -2.16 12.71 9.36
N ALA A 77 -1.13 13.56 9.44
CA ALA A 77 -1.22 14.94 8.97
C ALA A 77 -1.46 15.02 7.45
N GLN A 78 -0.84 14.13 6.69
CA GLN A 78 -1.05 14.05 5.24
C GLN A 78 -2.45 13.55 4.90
N GLU A 79 -2.95 12.54 5.59
CA GLU A 79 -4.31 12.03 5.44
C GLU A 79 -5.35 13.11 5.73
N GLN A 80 -5.16 13.91 6.79
CA GLN A 80 -6.04 15.03 7.09
C GLN A 80 -6.05 16.07 5.97
N LYS A 81 -4.87 16.46 5.45
CA LYS A 81 -4.78 17.38 4.30
C LYS A 81 -5.52 16.86 3.07
N TRP A 82 -5.44 15.56 2.80
CA TRP A 82 -6.14 14.96 1.66
C TRP A 82 -7.65 14.88 1.90
N LYS A 83 -8.09 14.57 3.14
CA LYS A 83 -9.51 14.63 3.52
C LYS A 83 -10.09 16.03 3.38
N GLU A 84 -9.38 17.04 3.84
CA GLU A 84 -9.81 18.44 3.69
C GLU A 84 -9.94 18.83 2.22
N LYS A 85 -8.96 18.49 1.39
CA LYS A 85 -9.03 18.72 -0.07
C LYS A 85 -10.19 18.00 -0.72
N ALA A 86 -10.44 16.74 -0.33
CA ALA A 86 -11.57 15.97 -0.83
C ALA A 86 -12.90 16.64 -0.44
N ASN A 87 -13.07 17.01 0.83
CA ASN A 87 -14.28 17.69 1.31
C ASN A 87 -14.53 19.01 0.57
N VAL A 88 -13.47 19.80 0.30
CA VAL A 88 -13.60 21.05 -0.48
C VAL A 88 -14.04 20.75 -1.92
N ALA A 89 -13.48 19.71 -2.55
CA ALA A 89 -13.86 19.30 -3.90
C ALA A 89 -15.32 18.81 -3.94
N ASP A 90 -15.75 18.02 -2.97
CA ASP A 90 -17.12 17.51 -2.85
C ASP A 90 -18.12 18.67 -2.65
N GLN A 91 -17.82 19.60 -1.75
CA GLN A 91 -18.66 20.79 -1.53
C GLN A 91 -18.78 21.65 -2.80
N LYS A 92 -17.67 21.81 -3.52
CA LYS A 92 -17.66 22.53 -4.80
C LYS A 92 -18.54 21.82 -5.83
N HIS A 93 -18.38 20.50 -5.99
CA HIS A 93 -19.18 19.68 -6.89
C HIS A 93 -20.68 19.82 -6.59
N GLU A 94 -21.09 19.64 -5.33
CA GLU A 94 -22.50 19.74 -4.91
C GLU A 94 -23.08 21.11 -5.22
N THR A 95 -22.32 22.18 -4.95
CA THR A 95 -22.77 23.56 -5.22
C THR A 95 -22.95 23.81 -6.71
N GLU A 96 -22.00 23.35 -7.54
CA GLU A 96 -22.03 23.55 -8.98
C GLU A 96 -23.09 22.66 -9.66
N LEU A 97 -23.29 21.44 -9.16
CA LEU A 97 -24.35 20.54 -9.61
C LEU A 97 -25.74 21.12 -9.29
N ALA A 98 -25.93 21.65 -8.07
CA ALA A 98 -27.17 22.32 -7.70
C ALA A 98 -27.45 23.55 -8.60
N ALA A 99 -26.42 24.35 -8.90
CA ALA A 99 -26.56 25.49 -9.81
C ALA A 99 -26.89 25.06 -11.24
N ALA A 100 -26.26 24.00 -11.75
CA ALA A 100 -26.53 23.42 -13.07
C ALA A 100 -27.96 22.87 -13.15
N ASN A 101 -28.40 22.14 -12.12
CA ASN A 101 -29.76 21.61 -12.03
C ASN A 101 -30.80 22.74 -11.97
N ALA A 102 -30.55 23.81 -11.20
CA ALA A 102 -31.42 24.98 -11.18
C ALA A 102 -31.50 25.68 -12.54
N ALA A 103 -30.40 25.74 -13.30
CA ALA A 103 -30.39 26.25 -14.67
C ALA A 103 -31.17 25.34 -15.63
N ALA A 104 -31.00 24.02 -15.53
CA ALA A 104 -31.74 23.04 -16.31
C ALA A 104 -33.25 23.12 -16.05
N GLU A 105 -33.68 23.26 -14.80
CA GLU A 105 -35.11 23.40 -14.46
C GLU A 105 -35.71 24.71 -15.00
N ARG A 106 -34.96 25.81 -15.00
CA ARG A 106 -35.39 27.05 -15.69
C ARG A 106 -35.55 26.80 -17.18
N TYR A 107 -34.57 26.18 -17.82
CA TYR A 107 -34.63 25.85 -19.24
C TYR A 107 -35.83 24.95 -19.59
N ILE A 108 -36.08 23.90 -18.80
CA ILE A 108 -37.23 23.00 -18.95
C ILE A 108 -38.54 23.78 -18.88
N ARG A 109 -38.66 24.69 -17.91
CA ARG A 109 -39.85 25.53 -17.72
C ARG A 109 -40.06 26.50 -18.87
N ASP A 110 -39.02 27.22 -19.27
CA ASP A 110 -39.08 28.26 -20.30
C ASP A 110 -39.40 27.66 -21.68
N ASN A 111 -38.94 26.42 -21.94
CA ASN A 111 -39.15 25.71 -23.20
C ASN A 111 -40.34 24.73 -23.16
N ARG A 112 -41.07 24.65 -22.04
CA ARG A 112 -42.23 23.77 -21.85
C ARG A 112 -41.96 22.31 -22.25
N LEU A 113 -40.79 21.78 -21.88
CA LEU A 113 -40.43 20.41 -22.21
C LEU A 113 -41.36 19.43 -21.49
N LEU A 114 -41.86 18.43 -22.22
CA LEU A 114 -42.71 17.38 -21.67
C LEU A 114 -41.90 16.50 -20.72
N ARG A 115 -42.49 16.14 -19.59
CA ARG A 115 -41.97 15.03 -18.76
C ARG A 115 -42.25 13.73 -19.50
N GLN A 116 -41.24 12.87 -19.61
CA GLN A 116 -41.44 11.54 -20.15
C GLN A 116 -42.33 10.77 -19.17
N ALA A 117 -43.46 10.23 -19.63
CA ALA A 117 -44.13 9.18 -18.88
C ALA A 117 -43.19 7.98 -18.87
N VAL A 118 -42.73 7.58 -17.69
CA VAL A 118 -41.86 6.41 -17.55
C VAL A 118 -42.72 5.18 -17.80
N ASP A 119 -42.85 4.77 -19.06
CA ASP A 119 -43.44 3.48 -19.46
C ASP A 119 -42.47 2.37 -19.06
N ARG A 120 -42.44 2.06 -17.76
CA ARG A 120 -41.76 0.90 -17.22
C ARG A 120 -42.62 -0.33 -17.47
N GLY A 121 -42.61 -0.82 -18.70
CA GLY A 121 -43.10 -2.15 -19.09
C GLY A 121 -44.52 -2.16 -19.65
N ALA A 122 -44.62 -2.69 -20.88
CA ALA A 122 -45.85 -2.85 -21.65
C ALA A 122 -46.86 -3.80 -21.00
N GLY A 123 -48.15 -3.45 -21.13
CA GLY A 123 -49.24 -4.40 -20.95
C GLY A 123 -50.61 -3.77 -20.69
N GLY A 124 -51.30 -3.36 -21.76
CA GLY A 124 -52.77 -3.40 -21.81
C GLY A 124 -53.53 -2.10 -21.54
N GLU A 125 -54.24 -1.69 -22.59
CA GLU A 125 -55.56 -1.03 -22.61
C GLU A 125 -55.72 0.46 -22.25
N ALA A 126 -56.09 1.18 -23.32
CA ALA A 126 -56.96 2.34 -23.45
C ALA A 126 -57.40 3.12 -22.20
N GLY A 127 -57.09 4.42 -22.20
CA GLY A 127 -57.92 5.40 -21.52
C GLY A 127 -57.22 6.73 -21.25
N GLY A 128 -57.67 7.79 -21.93
CA GLY A 128 -57.60 9.15 -21.39
C GLY A 128 -56.60 10.08 -22.08
N THR A 129 -57.15 11.00 -22.88
CA THR A 129 -56.53 12.22 -23.36
C THR A 129 -55.87 13.01 -22.21
N ALA A 130 -54.54 13.09 -22.21
CA ALA A 130 -53.80 14.11 -21.47
C ALA A 130 -53.20 15.09 -22.48
N GLN A 131 -54.05 16.00 -22.97
CA GLN A 131 -53.63 17.17 -23.73
C GLN A 131 -52.95 18.15 -22.77
N GLY A 132 -51.63 18.10 -22.72
CA GLY A 132 -50.80 19.19 -22.27
C GLY A 132 -50.01 19.71 -23.46
N ASP A 133 -50.37 20.90 -23.96
CA ASP A 133 -49.67 21.57 -25.05
C ASP A 133 -48.20 21.85 -24.67
N GLY A 134 -47.33 20.87 -24.92
CA GLY A 134 -45.92 21.09 -25.13
C GLY A 134 -45.74 21.99 -26.36
N ALA A 135 -44.82 22.94 -26.29
CA ALA A 135 -44.74 24.06 -27.23
C ALA A 135 -44.78 23.64 -28.72
N GLN A 136 -45.87 23.96 -29.43
CA GLN A 136 -45.81 24.19 -30.86
C GLN A 136 -45.10 25.54 -31.06
N GLY A 137 -43.78 25.48 -31.26
CA GLY A 137 -43.03 26.62 -31.78
C GLY A 137 -43.56 26.93 -33.18
N SER A 138 -44.18 28.10 -33.34
CA SER A 138 -44.95 28.51 -34.52
C SER A 138 -44.10 28.85 -35.76
N ASP A 139 -42.93 28.23 -35.96
CA ASP A 139 -42.06 28.61 -37.09
C ASP A 139 -41.02 27.53 -37.49
N ARG A 140 -41.42 26.26 -37.58
CA ARG A 140 -40.54 25.23 -38.19
C ARG A 140 -41.25 24.46 -39.29
N SER A 141 -40.90 24.81 -40.54
CA SER A 141 -41.25 24.13 -41.77
C SER A 141 -40.49 22.80 -41.95
N GLY A 142 -40.60 21.88 -40.99
CA GLY A 142 -40.04 20.52 -41.09
C GLY A 142 -41.13 19.49 -40.85
N GLU A 143 -41.20 18.46 -41.70
CA GLU A 143 -42.06 17.30 -41.49
C GLU A 143 -41.85 16.74 -40.08
N ALA A 144 -42.93 16.61 -39.31
CA ALA A 144 -42.91 16.14 -37.93
C ALA A 144 -42.32 14.72 -37.74
N ALA A 145 -42.11 13.98 -38.83
CA ALA A 145 -41.54 12.63 -38.84
C ALA A 145 -40.04 12.58 -38.48
N ASP A 146 -39.31 13.70 -38.59
CA ASP A 146 -37.86 13.76 -38.39
C ASP A 146 -37.44 14.59 -37.14
N LEU A 147 -38.40 14.96 -36.30
CA LEU A 147 -38.13 15.75 -35.10
C LEU A 147 -37.79 14.84 -33.92
N VAL A 148 -36.52 14.82 -33.52
CA VAL A 148 -36.07 14.23 -32.26
C VAL A 148 -36.56 15.10 -31.10
N ALA A 149 -37.55 14.61 -30.35
CA ALA A 149 -38.04 15.28 -29.15
C ALA A 149 -37.11 15.03 -27.96
N VAL A 150 -36.56 16.09 -27.38
CA VAL A 150 -35.77 16.03 -26.15
C VAL A 150 -36.73 16.15 -24.96
N THR A 151 -36.70 15.17 -24.06
CA THR A 151 -37.56 15.19 -22.86
C THR A 151 -36.94 16.00 -21.73
N ALA A 152 -37.76 16.39 -20.75
CA ALA A 152 -37.25 17.03 -19.54
C ALA A 152 -36.27 16.13 -18.75
N ASP A 153 -36.44 14.80 -18.82
CA ASP A 153 -35.56 13.85 -18.14
C ASP A 153 -34.22 13.71 -18.87
N ASP A 154 -34.22 13.74 -20.20
CA ASP A 154 -32.97 13.79 -20.98
C ASP A 154 -32.14 15.03 -20.63
N VAL A 155 -32.79 16.19 -20.47
CA VAL A 155 -32.09 17.42 -20.06
C VAL A 155 -31.46 17.28 -18.69
N ARG A 156 -32.16 16.69 -17.71
CA ARG A 156 -31.61 16.45 -16.36
C ARG A 156 -30.41 15.50 -16.41
N ILE A 157 -30.57 14.35 -17.05
CA ILE A 157 -29.52 13.32 -17.15
C ILE A 157 -28.29 13.88 -17.86
N CYS A 158 -28.49 14.56 -18.99
CA CYS A 158 -27.39 15.18 -19.73
C CYS A 158 -26.71 16.28 -18.92
N THR A 159 -27.44 17.04 -18.10
CA THR A 159 -26.87 18.07 -17.22
C THR A 159 -25.97 17.45 -16.16
N GLU A 160 -26.44 16.42 -15.45
CA GLU A 160 -25.65 15.71 -14.45
C GLU A 160 -24.39 15.09 -15.06
N ASN A 161 -24.53 14.39 -16.18
CA ASN A 161 -23.41 13.76 -16.89
C ASN A 161 -22.40 14.80 -17.39
N THR A 162 -22.88 15.93 -17.92
CA THR A 162 -22.00 17.01 -18.37
C THR A 162 -21.23 17.61 -17.18
N ARG A 163 -21.87 17.82 -16.02
CA ARG A 163 -21.18 18.30 -14.83
C ARG A 163 -20.06 17.33 -14.42
N ARG A 164 -20.36 16.03 -14.33
CA ARG A 164 -19.36 14.99 -14.00
C ARG A 164 -18.18 14.98 -14.98
N LEU A 165 -18.45 15.11 -16.28
CA LEU A 165 -17.39 15.16 -17.29
C LEU A 165 -16.53 16.43 -17.19
N ILE A 166 -17.12 17.57 -16.84
CA ILE A 166 -16.36 18.79 -16.58
C ILE A 166 -15.47 18.59 -15.35
N ASP A 167 -15.96 17.96 -14.28
CA ASP A 167 -15.15 17.68 -13.09
C ASP A 167 -13.96 16.77 -13.40
N VAL A 168 -14.18 15.72 -14.19
CA VAL A 168 -13.10 14.83 -14.66
C VAL A 168 -12.08 15.59 -15.52
N ARG A 169 -12.56 16.49 -16.40
CA ARG A 169 -11.69 17.32 -17.23
C ARG A 169 -10.86 18.28 -16.37
N ASP A 170 -11.48 18.98 -15.43
CA ASP A 170 -10.81 19.94 -14.55
C ASP A 170 -9.78 19.23 -13.65
N TRP A 171 -10.10 18.02 -13.18
CA TRP A 171 -9.14 17.15 -12.51
C TRP A 171 -7.95 16.79 -13.43
N ALA A 172 -8.22 16.35 -14.66
CA ALA A 172 -7.18 15.96 -15.60
C ALA A 172 -6.25 17.12 -16.01
N LEU A 173 -6.79 18.34 -16.11
CA LEU A 173 -6.03 19.55 -16.42
C LEU A 173 -5.30 20.14 -15.21
N GLY A 174 -5.65 19.72 -14.00
CA GLY A 174 -5.02 20.13 -12.74
C GLY A 174 -3.91 19.21 -12.24
N LEU A 175 -3.59 18.14 -12.97
CA LEU A 175 -2.42 17.26 -12.77
C LEU A 175 -1.14 17.91 -13.31
#